data_AF-A0A255QSR3-F1
#
_entry.id   AF-A0A255QSR3-F1
#
_cell.length_a   1.000
_cell.length_b   1.000
_cell.length_c   1.000
_cell.angle_alpha   90.00
_cell.angle_beta   90.00
_cell.angle_gamma   90.00
#
_symmetry.space_group_name_H-M   'P 1'
#
loop_
_entity.id
_entity.type
_entity.pdbx_description
1 polymer ?
#
loop_
_entity_poly.entity_id
_entity_poly.type
_entity_poly.pdbx_seq_one_letter_code
_entity_poly.pdbx_strand_id
1 'polypeptide(L)'
;MMRHKRRRQGGFTLRELMIAVSLCSVITTITVGTVHQAFRWSSTNHRRLTDDQTYFNLASQLRRHIHECDRVISTDESNDTTSLRLHLVDGSTVEYAVDEQTIKFAQLRDEQVVASEQFRWRIPRHSHFDWDITNNEVGLDITTVTPFAVSQTPVWRSFRATCGIRVRYLNQELDS
;
A
#
# COMPACT_ATOMS: atom_id res chain seq x y z
N MET A 1 47.23 -46.48 -37.49
CA MET A 1 46.36 -46.43 -38.68
C MET A 1 44.90 -46.36 -38.19
N MET A 2 44.35 -45.15 -38.01
CA MET A 2 43.00 -44.93 -37.46
C MET A 2 41.97 -44.80 -38.59
N ARG A 3 40.97 -45.67 -38.60
CA ARG A 3 39.84 -45.65 -39.55
C ARG A 3 38.78 -44.65 -39.05
N HIS A 4 38.69 -43.49 -39.70
CA HIS A 4 37.57 -42.57 -39.48
C HIS A 4 36.26 -43.17 -40.00
N LYS A 5 35.38 -43.58 -39.09
CA LYS A 5 34.03 -44.04 -39.38
C LYS A 5 33.20 -42.81 -39.79
N ARG A 6 33.02 -42.59 -41.10
CA ARG A 6 32.14 -41.52 -41.62
C ARG A 6 30.71 -41.77 -41.13
N ARG A 7 30.23 -40.94 -40.19
CA ARG A 7 28.81 -40.88 -39.83
C ARG A 7 28.04 -40.40 -41.05
N ARG A 8 27.14 -41.25 -41.58
CA ARG A 8 26.15 -40.84 -42.58
C ARG A 8 25.24 -39.81 -41.93
N GLN A 9 25.33 -38.56 -42.36
CA GLN A 9 24.36 -37.54 -42.02
C GLN A 9 23.08 -37.85 -42.81
N GLY A 10 22.04 -38.33 -42.14
CA GLY A 10 20.72 -38.47 -42.74
C GLY A 10 20.12 -37.08 -42.96
N GLY A 11 19.67 -36.78 -44.18
CA GLY A 11 18.90 -35.58 -44.45
C GLY A 11 17.50 -35.68 -43.83
N PHE A 12 16.98 -34.55 -43.36
CA PHE A 12 15.61 -34.47 -42.86
C PHE A 12 14.61 -34.45 -44.02
N THR A 13 13.51 -35.17 -43.85
CA THR A 13 12.41 -35.12 -44.82
C THR A 13 11.60 -33.83 -44.65
N LEU A 14 11.01 -33.33 -45.74
CA LEU A 14 10.17 -32.11 -45.70
C LEU A 14 9.05 -32.22 -44.66
N ARG A 15 8.47 -33.41 -44.51
CA ARG A 15 7.41 -33.69 -43.53
C ARG A 15 7.90 -33.52 -42.09
N GLU A 16 9.09 -34.04 -41.75
CA GLU A 16 9.69 -33.86 -40.43
C GLU A 16 9.96 -32.38 -40.15
N LEU A 17 10.40 -31.63 -41.15
CA LEU A 17 10.64 -30.20 -41.02
C LEU A 17 9.34 -29.43 -40.78
N MET A 18 8.26 -29.73 -41.50
CA MET A 18 6.96 -29.08 -41.27
C MET A 18 6.40 -29.37 -39.87
N ILE A 19 6.52 -30.62 -39.41
CA ILE A 19 6.10 -31.00 -38.04
C ILE A 19 6.94 -30.23 -37.02
N ALA A 20 8.27 -30.18 -37.17
CA ALA A 20 9.15 -29.45 -36.27
C ALA A 20 8.82 -27.95 -36.22
N VAL A 21 8.61 -27.31 -37.37
CA VAL A 21 8.24 -25.89 -37.45
C VAL A 21 6.89 -25.63 -36.77
N SER A 22 5.89 -26.49 -37.00
CA SER A 22 4.57 -26.34 -36.37
C SER A 22 4.66 -26.47 -34.84
N LEU A 23 5.44 -27.42 -34.33
CA LEU A 23 5.62 -27.66 -32.90
C LEU A 23 6.40 -26.53 -32.24
N CYS A 24 7.46 -26.04 -32.89
CA CYS A 24 8.19 -24.85 -32.44
C CYS A 24 7.27 -23.64 -32.33
N SER A 25 6.41 -23.40 -33.34
CA SER A 25 5.49 -22.26 -33.32
C SER A 25 4.53 -22.32 -32.13
N VAL A 26 3.96 -23.50 -31.84
CA VAL A 26 3.05 -23.69 -30.69
C VAL A 26 3.78 -23.42 -29.37
N ILE A 27 4.98 -23.97 -29.20
CA ILE A 27 5.79 -23.77 -28.00
C ILE A 27 6.12 -22.27 -27.82
N THR A 28 6.49 -21.58 -28.89
CA THR A 28 6.79 -20.15 -28.83
C THR A 28 5.56 -19.35 -28.38
N THR A 29 4.38 -19.63 -28.93
CA THR A 29 3.14 -18.93 -28.52
C THR A 29 2.82 -19.15 -27.04
N ILE A 30 2.94 -20.39 -26.54
CA ILE A 30 2.72 -20.70 -25.13
C ILE A 30 3.74 -19.95 -24.26
N THR A 31 5.02 -19.97 -24.66
CA THR A 31 6.11 -19.32 -23.92
C THR A 31 5.92 -17.80 -23.86
N VAL A 32 5.52 -17.17 -24.95
CA VAL A 32 5.23 -15.72 -24.96
C VAL A 32 4.05 -15.39 -24.05
N GLY A 33 2.99 -16.22 -24.08
CA GLY A 33 1.84 -16.07 -23.19
C GLY A 33 2.22 -16.16 -21.71
N THR A 34 3.02 -17.15 -21.32
CA THR A 34 3.47 -17.33 -19.93
C THR A 34 4.39 -16.20 -19.47
N VAL A 35 5.32 -15.75 -20.31
CA VAL A 35 6.19 -14.60 -20.02
C VAL A 35 5.38 -13.32 -19.82
N HIS A 36 4.39 -13.07 -20.69
CA HIS A 36 3.53 -11.90 -20.54
C HIS A 36 2.73 -11.95 -19.22
N GLN A 37 2.20 -13.12 -18.86
CA GLN A 37 1.52 -13.32 -17.58
C GLN A 37 2.46 -13.09 -16.39
N ALA A 38 3.70 -13.58 -16.46
CA ALA A 38 4.71 -13.36 -15.43
C ALA A 38 5.03 -11.86 -15.25
N PHE A 39 5.16 -11.10 -16.34
CA PHE A 39 5.36 -9.64 -16.25
C PHE A 39 4.15 -8.91 -15.66
N ARG A 40 2.93 -9.32 -16.00
CA ARG A 40 1.71 -8.76 -15.39
C ARG A 40 1.65 -9.03 -13.88
N TRP A 41 2.04 -10.21 -13.45
CA TRP A 41 2.11 -10.54 -12.02
C TRP A 41 3.21 -9.74 -11.32
N SER A 42 4.41 -9.70 -11.88
CA SER A 42 5.54 -8.95 -11.32
C SER A 42 5.20 -7.46 -11.12
N SER A 43 4.62 -6.82 -12.14
CA SER A 43 4.21 -5.41 -12.04
C SER A 43 3.12 -5.16 -10.99
N THR A 44 2.18 -6.11 -10.82
CA THR A 44 1.15 -6.03 -9.78
C THR A 44 1.75 -6.19 -8.38
N ASN A 45 2.68 -7.15 -8.20
CA ASN A 45 3.35 -7.36 -6.91
C ASN A 45 4.21 -6.16 -6.53
N HIS A 46 4.90 -5.54 -7.49
CA HIS A 46 5.70 -4.35 -7.23
C HIS A 46 4.83 -3.19 -6.72
N ARG A 47 3.67 -2.95 -7.34
CA ARG A 47 2.71 -1.93 -6.86
C ARG A 47 2.21 -2.22 -5.45
N ARG A 48 1.89 -3.49 -5.14
CA ARG A 48 1.47 -3.90 -3.78
C ARG A 48 2.56 -3.65 -2.74
N LEU A 49 3.81 -3.95 -3.07
CA LEU A 49 4.94 -3.72 -2.18
C LEU A 49 5.17 -2.23 -1.91
N THR A 50 5.07 -1.38 -2.94
CA THR A 50 5.12 0.09 -2.75
C THR A 50 4.01 0.55 -1.84
N ASP A 51 2.78 0.04 -2.03
CA ASP A 51 1.66 0.43 -1.20
C ASP A 51 1.82 -0.02 0.26
N ASP A 52 2.33 -1.24 0.50
CA ASP A 52 2.64 -1.72 1.85
C ASP A 52 3.67 -0.78 2.52
N GLN A 53 4.70 -0.34 1.80
CA GLN A 53 5.67 0.64 2.31
C GLN A 53 5.02 1.98 2.64
N THR A 54 4.17 2.50 1.75
CA THR A 54 3.40 3.73 1.98
C THR A 54 2.53 3.59 3.23
N TYR A 55 1.88 2.45 3.42
CA TYR A 55 1.08 2.15 4.60
C TYR A 55 1.93 2.14 5.88
N PHE A 56 3.07 1.44 5.88
CA PHE A 56 3.94 1.38 7.06
C PHE A 56 4.47 2.75 7.46
N ASN A 57 4.86 3.58 6.49
CA ASN A 57 5.34 4.93 6.75
C ASN A 57 4.23 5.80 7.37
N LEU A 58 3.04 5.77 6.76
CA LEU A 58 1.87 6.47 7.26
C LEU A 58 1.50 6.00 8.68
N ALA A 59 1.38 4.69 8.90
CA ALA A 59 0.99 4.13 10.19
C ALA A 59 2.02 4.43 11.29
N SER A 60 3.31 4.41 10.97
CA SER A 60 4.38 4.78 11.90
C SER A 60 4.31 6.26 12.28
N GLN A 61 4.16 7.14 11.28
CA GLN A 61 4.04 8.58 11.49
C GLN A 61 2.78 8.93 12.30
N LEU A 62 1.63 8.37 11.90
CA LEU A 62 0.34 8.54 12.57
C LEU A 62 0.41 8.05 14.03
N ARG A 63 0.99 6.86 14.28
CA ARG A 63 1.19 6.34 15.63
C ARG A 63 1.98 7.30 16.51
N ARG A 64 3.08 7.84 16.00
CA ARG A 64 3.90 8.81 16.72
C ARG A 64 3.08 10.05 17.08
N HIS A 65 2.34 10.61 16.11
CA HIS A 65 1.53 11.80 16.35
C HIS A 65 0.38 11.53 17.33
N ILE A 66 -0.28 10.37 17.27
CA ILE A 66 -1.33 9.98 18.22
C ILE A 66 -0.77 9.84 19.65
N HIS A 67 0.43 9.30 19.80
CA HIS A 67 1.06 9.16 21.11
C HIS A 67 1.55 10.49 21.69
N GLU A 68 1.96 11.43 20.84
CA GLU A 68 2.38 12.79 21.20
C GLU A 68 1.21 13.78 21.28
N CYS A 69 0.00 13.34 20.92
CA CYS A 69 -1.21 14.14 20.94
C CYS A 69 -1.75 14.25 22.37
N ASP A 70 -2.12 15.47 22.74
CA ASP A 70 -2.83 15.76 23.99
C ASP A 70 -4.34 15.57 23.81
N ARG A 71 -4.88 16.08 22.70
CA ARG A 71 -6.31 16.01 22.38
C ARG A 71 -6.59 15.88 20.88
N VAL A 72 -7.57 15.04 20.56
CA VAL A 72 -8.16 14.94 19.22
C VAL A 72 -9.27 15.99 19.12
N ILE A 73 -9.20 16.86 18.11
CA ILE A 73 -10.15 17.98 17.99
C ILE A 73 -11.40 17.54 17.24
N SER A 74 -11.21 16.86 16.11
CA SER A 74 -12.28 16.57 15.18
C SER A 74 -11.84 15.49 14.19
N THR A 75 -12.73 14.51 14.02
CA THR A 75 -12.84 13.75 12.77
C THR A 75 -14.03 14.35 12.03
N ASP A 76 -13.81 15.36 11.18
CA ASP A 76 -14.92 15.99 10.45
C ASP A 76 -15.24 15.14 9.23
N GLU A 77 -16.47 14.62 9.19
CA GLU A 77 -17.03 13.86 8.08
C GLU A 77 -17.85 14.82 7.20
N SER A 78 -17.19 15.83 6.65
CA SER A 78 -17.86 16.80 5.78
C SER A 78 -17.95 16.23 4.36
N ASN A 79 -19.14 15.67 4.06
CA ASN A 79 -19.71 15.23 2.77
C ASN A 79 -18.91 14.33 1.80
N ASP A 80 -17.60 14.17 1.92
CA ASP A 80 -16.80 13.17 1.18
C ASP A 80 -15.35 13.04 1.68
N THR A 81 -14.86 14.02 2.47
CA THR A 81 -13.49 14.04 2.96
C THR A 81 -13.47 13.85 4.47
N THR A 82 -13.01 12.69 4.94
CA THR A 82 -12.70 12.47 6.34
C THR A 82 -11.39 13.20 6.68
N SER A 83 -11.45 14.16 7.60
CA SER A 83 -10.25 14.84 8.10
C SER A 83 -10.04 14.55 9.58
N LEU A 84 -8.83 14.18 9.97
CA LEU A 84 -8.42 13.97 11.36
C LEU A 84 -7.48 15.10 11.79
N ARG A 85 -7.87 15.84 12.83
CA ARG A 85 -7.04 16.92 13.39
C ARG A 85 -6.61 16.63 14.83
N LEU A 86 -5.31 16.65 15.05
CA LEU A 86 -4.64 16.32 16.31
C LEU A 86 -3.90 17.55 16.84
N HIS A 87 -4.04 17.86 18.13
CA HIS A 87 -3.16 18.81 18.80
C HIS A 87 -2.04 18.08 19.53
N LEU A 88 -0.80 18.45 19.21
CA LEU A 88 0.41 17.94 19.85
C LEU A 88 0.74 18.75 21.10
N VAL A 89 1.49 18.14 22.02
CA VAL A 89 1.93 18.77 23.28
C VAL A 89 2.83 19.99 23.04
N ASP A 90 3.53 20.06 21.90
CA ASP A 90 4.39 21.19 21.54
C ASP A 90 3.62 22.42 21.04
N GLY A 91 2.27 22.37 21.05
CA GLY A 91 1.39 23.41 20.54
C GLY A 91 1.17 23.36 19.03
N SER A 92 1.84 22.46 18.30
CA SER A 92 1.58 22.27 16.88
C SER A 92 0.31 21.45 16.65
N THR A 93 -0.29 21.63 15.46
CA THR A 93 -1.51 20.93 15.05
C THR A 93 -1.19 20.09 13.83
N VAL A 94 -1.58 18.83 13.85
CA VAL A 94 -1.44 17.93 12.70
C VAL A 94 -2.80 17.69 12.09
N GLU A 95 -2.88 17.80 10.78
CA GLU A 95 -4.07 17.54 9.99
C GLU A 95 -3.79 16.43 8.98
N TYR A 96 -4.63 15.41 9.01
CA TYR A 96 -4.70 14.37 8.00
C TYR A 96 -6.00 14.52 7.23
N ALA A 97 -5.92 14.82 5.94
CA ALA A 97 -7.08 14.89 5.06
C ALA A 97 -7.09 13.66 4.15
N VAL A 98 -8.18 12.90 4.20
CA VAL A 98 -8.42 11.79 3.28
C VAL A 98 -9.13 12.31 2.05
N ASP A 99 -8.57 11.95 0.90
CA ASP A 99 -9.12 12.10 -0.44
C ASP A 99 -9.27 10.69 -1.05
N GLU A 100 -9.92 10.54 -2.21
CA GLU A 100 -10.32 9.23 -2.78
C GLU A 100 -9.22 8.16 -2.75
N GLN A 101 -7.97 8.54 -3.06
CA GLN A 101 -6.82 7.63 -3.12
C GLN A 101 -5.56 8.19 -2.45
N THR A 102 -5.69 9.33 -1.76
CA THR A 102 -4.53 9.99 -1.15
C THR A 102 -4.85 10.48 0.23
N ILE A 103 -3.88 10.33 1.13
CA ILE A 103 -3.94 10.92 2.45
C ILE A 103 -2.91 12.04 2.45
N LYS A 104 -3.38 13.27 2.66
CA LYS A 104 -2.53 14.45 2.79
C LYS A 104 -2.28 14.69 4.27
N PHE A 105 -1.03 14.91 4.62
CA PHE A 105 -0.59 15.30 5.93
C PHE A 105 -0.11 16.75 5.87
N ALA A 106 -0.50 17.54 6.87
CA ALA A 106 0.04 18.87 7.12
C ALA A 106 0.28 19.05 8.62
N GLN A 107 1.45 19.57 8.98
CA GLN A 107 1.74 20.04 10.33
C GLN A 107 1.74 21.55 10.33
N LEU A 108 0.88 22.13 11.16
CA LEU A 108 0.72 23.56 11.35
C LEU A 108 1.34 23.97 12.69
N ARG A 109 2.13 25.04 12.69
CA ARG A 109 2.58 25.74 13.90
C ARG A 109 2.26 27.22 13.69
N ASP A 110 1.54 27.82 14.62
CA ASP A 110 1.09 29.22 14.52
C ASP A 110 0.38 29.51 13.18
N GLU A 111 -0.51 28.61 12.76
CA GLU A 111 -1.25 28.64 11.48
C GLU A 111 -0.40 28.55 10.20
N GLN A 112 0.92 28.36 10.31
CA GLN A 112 1.81 28.15 9.17
C GLN A 112 2.10 26.66 8.97
N VAL A 113 2.05 26.21 7.72
CA VAL A 113 2.40 24.84 7.35
C VAL A 113 3.92 24.68 7.44
N VAL A 114 4.39 23.95 8.45
CA VAL A 114 5.81 23.65 8.69
C VAL A 114 6.25 22.41 7.92
N ALA A 115 5.35 21.44 7.78
CA ALA A 115 5.60 20.21 7.03
C ALA A 115 4.34 19.77 6.30
N SER A 116 4.51 19.17 5.11
CA SER A 116 3.42 18.51 4.40
C SER A 116 3.96 17.29 3.65
N GLU A 117 3.15 16.24 3.63
CA GLU A 117 3.46 14.98 2.97
C GLU A 117 2.19 14.42 2.34
N GLN A 118 2.33 13.64 1.26
CA GLN A 118 1.20 13.00 0.60
C GLN A 118 1.48 11.51 0.43
N PHE A 119 0.56 10.70 0.94
CA PHE A 119 0.56 9.25 0.80
C PHE A 119 -0.42 8.88 -0.30
N ARG A 120 0.09 8.39 -1.43
CA ARG A 120 -0.73 7.99 -2.58
C ARG A 120 -0.65 6.49 -2.82
N TRP A 121 -1.81 5.87 -2.92
CA TRP A 121 -1.94 4.47 -3.28
C TRP A 121 -1.74 4.25 -4.79
N ARG A 122 -0.98 3.23 -5.19
CA ARG A 122 -0.83 2.79 -6.58
C ARG A 122 -2.03 1.99 -7.07
N ILE A 123 -2.69 1.29 -6.16
CA ILE A 123 -3.96 0.60 -6.37
C ILE A 123 -5.05 1.43 -5.69
N PRO A 124 -6.21 1.68 -6.33
CA PRO A 124 -7.31 2.41 -5.70
C PRO A 124 -7.74 1.78 -4.38
N ARG A 125 -7.74 2.57 -3.31
CA ARG A 125 -8.14 2.18 -1.96
C ARG A 125 -8.86 3.33 -1.29
N HIS A 126 -9.94 3.02 -0.57
CA HIS A 126 -10.58 3.98 0.31
C HIS A 126 -9.93 3.92 1.68
N SER A 127 -9.67 5.08 2.25
CA SER A 127 -9.15 5.22 3.60
C SER A 127 -10.24 5.87 4.45
N HIS A 128 -10.36 5.46 5.71
CA HIS A 128 -11.34 6.02 6.62
C HIS A 128 -10.71 6.13 8.01
N PHE A 129 -10.84 7.29 8.63
CA PHE A 129 -10.47 7.49 10.01
C PHE A 129 -11.68 7.27 10.90
N ASP A 130 -11.49 6.49 11.94
CA ASP A 130 -12.47 6.24 12.99
C ASP A 130 -11.90 6.79 14.31
N TRP A 131 -12.74 7.39 15.14
CA TRP A 131 -12.33 7.85 16.46
C TRP A 131 -13.32 7.36 17.51
N ASP A 132 -12.87 6.40 18.31
CA ASP A 132 -13.62 5.94 19.46
C ASP A 132 -13.30 6.82 20.66
N ILE A 133 -14.23 7.73 20.96
CA ILE A 133 -14.16 8.65 22.11
C ILE A 133 -14.13 7.86 23.43
N THR A 134 -14.80 6.70 23.50
CA THR A 134 -14.92 5.91 24.73
C THR A 134 -13.58 5.32 25.14
N ASN A 135 -12.86 4.77 24.16
CA ASN A 135 -11.54 4.16 24.38
C ASN A 135 -10.38 5.13 24.12
N ASN A 136 -10.68 6.36 23.73
CA ASN A 136 -9.72 7.37 23.28
C ASN A 136 -8.76 6.80 22.21
N GLU A 137 -9.33 6.05 21.27
CA GLU A 137 -8.60 5.30 20.26
C GLU A 137 -8.89 5.87 18.88
N VAL A 138 -7.83 6.11 18.11
CA VAL A 138 -7.93 6.53 16.72
C VAL A 138 -7.59 5.35 15.83
N GLY A 139 -8.48 5.09 14.89
CA GLY A 139 -8.38 4.07 13.87
C GLY A 139 -8.18 4.63 12.47
N LEU A 140 -7.44 3.88 11.66
CA LEU A 140 -7.36 4.07 10.22
C LEU A 140 -7.64 2.72 9.55
N ASP A 141 -8.71 2.67 8.78
CA ASP A 141 -9.06 1.51 7.97
C ASP A 141 -8.84 1.82 6.50
N ILE A 142 -8.15 0.90 5.81
CA ILE A 142 -7.91 1.01 4.38
C ILE A 142 -8.56 -0.19 3.70
N THR A 143 -9.55 0.08 2.86
CA THR A 143 -10.30 -0.94 2.12
C THR A 143 -9.92 -0.92 0.64
N THR A 144 -9.94 -2.10 0.02
CA THR A 144 -9.65 -2.23 -1.42
C THR A 144 -10.93 -2.10 -2.22
N VAL A 145 -10.89 -1.33 -3.31
CA VAL A 145 -12.00 -1.24 -4.27
C VAL A 145 -11.96 -2.45 -5.18
N THR A 146 -12.89 -3.39 -4.99
CA THR A 146 -13.09 -4.50 -5.93
C THR A 146 -14.19 -4.13 -6.93
N PRO A 147 -13.96 -4.23 -8.25
CA PRO A 147 -14.96 -3.87 -9.28
C PRO A 147 -16.17 -4.82 -9.31
N PHE A 148 -16.15 -5.91 -8.56
CA PHE A 148 -17.28 -6.81 -8.39
C PHE A 148 -18.18 -6.24 -7.30
N ALA A 149 -19.16 -5.44 -7.73
CA ALA A 149 -20.26 -5.00 -6.88
C ALA A 149 -20.90 -6.22 -6.17
N VAL A 150 -21.33 -6.02 -4.92
CA VAL A 150 -22.11 -6.93 -4.04
C VAL A 150 -21.36 -7.52 -2.83
N SER A 151 -20.02 -7.44 -2.72
CA SER A 151 -19.31 -7.96 -1.53
C SER A 151 -18.68 -6.85 -0.70
N GLN A 152 -18.76 -6.98 0.63
CA GLN A 152 -17.98 -6.22 1.61
C GLN A 152 -16.56 -5.97 1.09
N THR A 153 -16.16 -4.71 0.99
CA THR A 153 -14.80 -4.36 0.59
C THR A 153 -13.87 -4.89 1.67
N PRO A 154 -13.00 -5.88 1.37
CA PRO A 154 -12.15 -6.44 2.41
C PRO A 154 -11.21 -5.34 2.93
N VAL A 155 -11.17 -5.19 4.25
CA VAL A 155 -10.17 -4.36 4.92
C VAL A 155 -8.80 -4.93 4.55
N TRP A 156 -8.00 -4.15 3.84
CA TRP A 156 -6.66 -4.54 3.43
C TRP A 156 -5.69 -4.44 4.60
N ARG A 157 -5.79 -3.32 5.32
CA ARG A 157 -5.02 -3.02 6.52
C ARG A 157 -5.87 -2.17 7.45
N SER A 158 -5.72 -2.41 8.75
CA SER A 158 -6.25 -1.56 9.80
C SER A 158 -5.14 -1.18 10.76
N PHE A 159 -5.23 0.04 11.24
CA PHE A 159 -4.39 0.60 12.28
C PHE A 159 -5.30 1.14 13.38
N ARG A 160 -4.86 0.97 14.63
CA ARG A 160 -5.55 1.40 15.83
C ARG A 160 -4.51 1.82 16.86
N ALA A 161 -4.70 2.96 17.52
CA ALA A 161 -3.82 3.44 18.57
C ALA A 161 -4.54 4.37 19.56
N THR A 162 -4.23 4.22 20.85
CA THR A 162 -4.76 5.07 21.91
C THR A 162 -3.98 6.39 22.02
N CYS A 163 -4.71 7.49 22.11
CA CYS A 163 -4.15 8.84 22.25
C CYS A 163 -3.49 9.05 23.63
N GLY A 164 -2.41 9.84 23.66
CA GLY A 164 -1.84 10.37 24.89
C GLY A 164 -1.10 9.38 25.79
N ILE A 165 -0.81 8.15 25.34
CA ILE A 165 -0.04 7.17 26.14
C ILE A 165 1.31 7.77 26.60
N ARG A 166 2.04 8.44 25.71
CA ARG A 166 3.37 8.99 26.03
C ARG A 166 3.29 10.14 27.03
N VAL A 167 2.25 10.97 26.92
CA VAL A 167 1.99 12.09 27.85
C VAL A 167 1.71 11.56 29.26
N ARG A 168 0.93 10.48 29.37
CA ARG A 168 0.65 9.84 30.67
C ARG A 168 1.91 9.33 31.35
N TYR A 169 2.81 8.67 30.62
CA TYR A 169 4.09 8.21 31.18
C TYR A 169 4.99 9.37 31.64
N LEU A 170 5.12 10.43 30.83
CA LEU A 170 5.92 11.61 31.18
C LEU A 170 5.40 12.31 32.44
N ASN A 171 4.08 12.43 32.59
CA ASN A 171 3.50 13.02 33.80
C ASN A 171 3.69 12.14 35.03
N GLN A 172 3.69 10.81 34.86
CA GLN A 172 3.90 9.87 35.97
C GLN A 172 5.34 9.86 36.48
N GLU A 173 6.34 10.13 35.62
CA GLU A 173 7.74 10.31 36.03
C GLU A 173 8.00 11.65 36.72
N LEU A 174 7.18 12.68 36.48
CA LEU A 174 7.32 13.99 37.12
C LEU A 174 6.72 14.01 38.54
N ASP A 175 5.78 13.11 38.83
CA ASP A 175 5.10 12.98 40.13
C ASP A 175 5.80 11.99 41.10
N SER A 176 6.90 11.34 40.68
CA SER A 176 7.71 10.41 41.49
C SER A 176 9.05 10.99 41.92
#